data_AF-A0A6A3JSF7-F1
#
_entry.id   AF-A0A6A3JSF7-F1
#
_cell.length_a   1.000
_cell.length_b   1.000
_cell.length_c   1.000
_cell.angle_alpha   90.00
_cell.angle_beta   90.00
_cell.angle_gamma   90.00
#
_symmetry.space_group_name_H-M   'P 1'
#
loop_
_entity.id
_entity.type
_entity.pdbx_description
1 polymer ?
#
loop_
_entity_poly.entity_id
_entity_poly.type
_entity_poly.pdbx_seq_one_letter_code
_entity_poly.pdbx_strand_id
1 'polypeptide(L)' 'MTVFGPPPSPTYRYVISCKADQLSISLEDQKSKQQWATVYLTEDSYLTSTNRIGNAAVIDYVSIFKEALDDLVTTD' A
#
# COMPACT_ATOMS: atom_id res chain seq x y z
N MET A 1 29.36 -6.42 23.34
CA MET A 1 28.16 -5.58 23.22
C MET A 1 27.92 -5.39 21.72
N THR A 2 26.99 -6.16 21.14
CA THR A 2 26.58 -6.01 19.74
C THR A 2 25.44 -5.01 19.71
N VAL A 3 25.70 -3.83 19.17
CA VAL A 3 24.67 -2.82 18.93
C VAL A 3 24.07 -3.14 17.57
N PHE A 4 22.81 -3.53 17.54
CA PHE A 4 22.09 -3.66 16.27
C PHE A 4 21.96 -2.26 15.66
N GLY A 5 22.44 -2.10 14.43
CA GLY A 5 22.21 -0.88 13.67
C GLY A 5 20.70 -0.68 13.45
N PRO A 6 20.25 0.56 13.20
CA PRO A 6 18.87 0.76 12.79
C PRO A 6 18.57 -0.10 11.55
N PRO A 7 17.37 -0.68 11.45
CA PRO A 7 16.99 -1.48 10.29
C PRO A 7 17.22 -0.67 9.00
N PRO A 8 17.64 -1.32 7.91
CA PRO A 8 17.88 -0.63 6.64
C PRO A 8 16.62 0.16 6.27
N SER A 9 16.80 1.42 5.88
CA SER A 9 15.68 2.25 5.43
C SER A 9 14.96 1.52 4.29
N PRO A 10 13.61 1.46 4.32
CA PRO A 10 12.88 0.69 3.33
C PRO A 10 13.21 1.19 1.93
N THR A 11 13.54 0.26 1.04
CA THR A 11 13.98 0.58 -0.33
C THR A 11 12.88 1.29 -1.12
N TYR A 12 11.62 1.09 -0.73
CA TYR A 12 10.47 1.70 -1.38
C TYR A 12 9.65 2.57 -0.42
N ARG A 13 8.98 3.60 -0.96
CA ARG A 13 7.87 4.32 -0.31
C ARG A 13 6.62 4.08 -1.10
N TYR A 14 5.50 3.95 -0.41
CA TYR A 14 4.21 3.81 -1.08
C TYR A 14 3.24 4.87 -0.59
N VAL A 15 2.26 5.19 -1.41
CA VAL A 15 1.10 6.02 -1.04
C VAL A 15 -0.14 5.35 -1.59
N ILE A 16 -1.13 5.13 -0.71
CA ILE A 16 -2.47 4.71 -1.12
C ILE A 16 -3.41 5.91 -0.93
N SER A 17 -4.11 6.25 -2.00
CA SER A 17 -5.07 7.35 -2.05
C SER A 17 -6.42 6.86 -2.52
N CYS A 18 -7.48 7.55 -2.09
CA CYS A 18 -8.85 7.31 -2.56
C CYS A 18 -9.46 8.63 -3.02
N LYS A 19 -10.17 8.59 -4.15
CA LYS A 19 -10.93 9.72 -4.69
C LYS A 19 -12.16 9.19 -5.42
N ALA A 20 -13.34 9.76 -5.12
CA ALA A 20 -14.60 9.39 -5.77
C ALA A 20 -14.86 7.87 -5.80
N ASP A 21 -14.66 7.20 -4.66
CA ASP A 21 -14.78 5.74 -4.50
C ASP A 21 -13.89 4.93 -5.45
N GLN A 22 -12.74 5.49 -5.79
CA GLN A 22 -11.69 4.81 -6.54
C GLN A 22 -10.38 4.85 -5.78
N LEU A 23 -9.61 3.77 -5.87
CA LEU A 23 -8.36 3.57 -5.17
C LEU A 23 -7.17 3.73 -6.12
N SER A 24 -6.10 4.37 -5.67
CA SER A 24 -4.84 4.45 -6.42
C SER A 24 -3.66 4.18 -5.50
N ILE A 25 -2.71 3.40 -6.00
CA ILE A 25 -1.46 3.06 -5.30
C ILE A 25 -0.30 3.63 -6.10
N SER A 26 0.60 4.35 -5.44
CA SER A 26 1.89 4.75 -6.00
C SER A 26 3.04 4.16 -5.20
N LEU A 27 4.10 3.78 -5.89
CA LEU A 27 5.34 3.25 -5.34
C LEU A 27 6.52 4.08 -5.85
N GLU A 28 7.41 4.49 -4.96
CA GLU A 28 8.69 5.13 -5.27
C GLU A 28 9.82 4.22 -4.79
N ASP A 29 10.78 3.92 -5.68
CA ASP A 29 12.09 3.42 -5.28
C ASP A 29 12.91 4.59 -4.71
N GLN A 30 13.26 4.54 -3.42
CA GLN A 30 13.97 5.62 -2.75
C GLN A 30 15.39 5.83 -3.30
N LYS A 31 16.01 4.79 -3.86
CA LYS A 31 17.39 4.80 -4.36
C LYS A 31 17.45 5.30 -5.80
N SER A 32 16.64 4.75 -6.69
CA SER A 32 16.65 5.15 -8.11
C SER A 32 15.73 6.33 -8.42
N LYS A 33 14.83 6.70 -7.48
CA LYS A 33 13.78 7.71 -7.66
C LYS A 33 12.78 7.38 -8.77
N GLN A 34 12.76 6.15 -9.25
CA GLN A 34 11.72 5.69 -10.16
C GLN A 34 10.39 5.58 -9.42
N GLN A 35 9.33 6.00 -10.08
CA GLN A 35 7.97 6.02 -9.54
C GLN A 35 7.03 5.29 -10.49
N TRP A 36 6.12 4.52 -9.89
CA TRP A 36 5.03 3.85 -10.58
C TRP A 36 3.73 4.17 -9.86
N ALA A 37 2.66 4.36 -10.61
CA ALA A 37 1.34 4.56 -10.06
C ALA A 37 0.31 3.79 -10.87
N THR A 38 -0.68 3.24 -10.19
CA THR A 38 -1.88 2.74 -10.84
C THR A 38 -2.71 3.93 -11.34
N VAL A 39 -3.62 3.66 -12.27
CA VAL A 39 -4.77 4.56 -12.46
C VAL A 39 -5.69 4.48 -11.24
N TYR A 40 -6.72 5.34 -11.20
CA TYR A 40 -7.81 5.18 -10.25
C TYR A 40 -8.61 3.92 -10.58
N LEU A 41 -8.50 2.94 -9.69
CA LEU A 41 -9.10 1.62 -9.79
C LEU A 41 -10.52 1.66 -9.23
N THR A 42 -11.46 1.08 -9.96
CA THR A 42 -12.79 0.75 -9.44
C THR A 42 -12.71 -0.48 -8.54
N GLU A 43 -13.71 -0.67 -7.67
CA GLU A 43 -13.78 -1.82 -6.77
C GLU A 43 -13.55 -3.16 -7.48
N ASP A 44 -14.21 -3.41 -8.61
CA ASP A 44 -14.07 -4.68 -9.35
C ASP A 44 -12.67 -4.91 -9.94
N SER A 45 -11.80 -3.89 -9.96
CA SER A 45 -10.41 -4.03 -10.42
C SER A 45 -9.47 -4.61 -9.36
N TYR A 46 -9.82 -4.50 -8.07
CA TYR A 46 -9.00 -5.00 -6.96
C TYR A 46 -9.77 -5.92 -6.01
N LEU A 47 -11.09 -6.01 -6.15
CA LEU A 47 -11.94 -6.92 -5.40
C LEU A 47 -12.32 -8.14 -6.23
N THR A 48 -12.40 -9.26 -5.54
CA THR A 48 -12.91 -10.55 -5.99
C THR A 48 -14.00 -10.97 -5.01
N SER A 49 -14.80 -11.98 -5.36
CA SER A 49 -15.79 -12.53 -4.43
C SER A 49 -15.17 -13.04 -3.12
N THR A 50 -13.88 -13.40 -3.12
CA THR A 50 -13.16 -13.93 -1.95
C THR A 50 -12.68 -12.86 -1.00
N ASN A 51 -12.29 -11.68 -1.48
CA ASN A 51 -11.75 -10.59 -0.65
C ASN A 51 -12.75 -9.47 -0.37
N ARG A 52 -13.98 -9.56 -0.91
CA ARG A 52 -15.02 -8.55 -0.69
C ARG A 52 -15.61 -8.69 0.70
N ILE A 53 -15.54 -7.60 1.47
CA ILE A 53 -16.09 -7.48 2.81
C ILE A 53 -17.47 -6.81 2.69
N GLY A 54 -18.48 -7.40 3.31
CA GLY A 54 -19.85 -6.86 3.28
C GLY A 54 -19.93 -5.48 3.96
N ASN A 55 -20.58 -4.53 3.28
CA ASN A 55 -20.73 -3.13 3.72
C ASN A 55 -19.41 -2.33 3.89
N ALA A 56 -18.27 -2.86 3.44
CA ALA A 56 -17.03 -2.11 3.44
C ALA A 56 -17.04 -1.07 2.31
N ALA A 57 -16.66 0.16 2.64
CA ALA A 57 -16.40 1.22 1.69
C ALA A 57 -14.94 1.20 1.22
N VAL A 58 -14.64 1.91 0.14
CA VAL A 58 -13.27 2.00 -0.41
C VAL A 58 -12.25 2.45 0.64
N ILE A 59 -12.64 3.34 1.56
CA ILE A 59 -11.75 3.81 2.63
C ILE A 59 -11.35 2.71 3.63
N ASP A 60 -12.20 1.71 3.83
CA ASP A 60 -11.89 0.56 4.68
C ASP A 60 -10.81 -0.29 4.01
N TYR A 61 -10.94 -0.55 2.70
CA TYR A 61 -9.92 -1.23 1.92
C TYR A 61 -8.60 -0.45 1.87
N VAL A 62 -8.63 0.88 1.73
CA VAL A 62 -7.42 1.72 1.82
C VAL A 62 -6.70 1.49 3.15
N SER A 63 -7.43 1.42 4.25
CA SER A 63 -6.85 1.24 5.58
C SER A 63 -6.24 -0.15 5.73
N ILE A 64 -6.94 -1.19 5.29
CA ILE A 64 -6.45 -2.58 5.31
C ILE A 64 -5.19 -2.73 4.44
N PHE A 65 -5.18 -2.15 3.24
CA PHE A 65 -4.02 -2.24 2.35
C PHE A 65 -2.81 -1.47 2.88
N LYS A 66 -3.03 -0.34 3.57
CA LYS A 66 -1.96 0.38 4.26
C LYS A 66 -1.36 -0.46 5.38
N GLU A 67 -2.18 -1.02 6.25
CA GLU A 67 -1.73 -1.90 7.33
C GLU A 67 -0.91 -3.08 6.79
N ALA A 68 -1.41 -3.76 5.76
CA ALA A 68 -0.70 -4.86 5.12
C ALA A 68 0.63 -4.46 4.48
N LEU A 69 0.70 -3.28 3.84
CA LEU A 69 1.94 -2.77 3.25
C LEU A 69 2.93 -2.27 4.32
N ASP A 70 2.44 -1.67 5.40
CA ASP A 70 3.28 -1.25 6.53
C ASP A 70 3.91 -2.47 7.21
N ASP A 71 3.17 -3.55 7.42
CA ASP A 71 3.70 -4.81 7.95
C ASP A 71 4.81 -5.39 7.05
N LEU A 72 4.61 -5.35 5.73
CA LEU A 72 5.62 -5.82 4.75
C LEU A 72 6.85 -4.93 4.67
N VAL A 73 6.69 -3.63 4.91
CA VAL A 73 7.78 -2.64 4.85
C VAL A 73 8.56 -2.57 6.16
N THR A 74 7.96 -3.01 7.27
CA THR A 74 8.58 -3.01 8.61
C THR A 74 9.19 -4.35 9.03
N THR A 75 8.92 -5.43 8.30
CA THR A 75 9.55 -6.74 8.55
C THR A 75 10.92 -6.86 7.88
N ASP A 76 11.97 -6.47 8.61
CA ASP A 76 13.39 -6.86 8.42
C ASP A 76 13.89 -7.63 9.65
#